data_AF-A0A537T118-F1
#
_entry.id   AF-A0A537T118-F1
#
_cell.length_a   1.000
_cell.length_b   1.000
_cell.length_c   1.000
_cell.angle_alpha   90.00
_cell.angle_beta   90.00
_cell.angle_gamma   90.00
#
_symmetry.space_group_name_H-M   'P 1'
#
loop_
_entity.id
_entity.type
_entity.pdbx_description
1 polymer ?
#
loop_
_entity_poly.entity_id
_entity_poly.type
_entity_poly.pdbx_seq_one_letter_code
_entity_poly.pdbx_strand_id
1 'polypeptide(L)' 'MKQQELKPLIIEQWDQWVQTQPIESGHASARDSFKFFLELEDAQSPLLNFQPRGRDKWAIVHDWLLNEGRVAN' A
#
# COMPACT_ATOMS: atom_id res chain seq x y z
N MET A 1 -10.33 7.94 9.76
CA MET A 1 -10.81 7.92 8.36
C MET A 1 -11.41 6.56 8.06
N LYS A 2 -12.41 6.47 7.16
CA LYS A 2 -12.96 5.17 6.77
C LYS A 2 -12.01 4.51 5.78
N GLN A 3 -11.88 3.17 5.84
CA GLN A 3 -11.02 2.39 4.93
C GLN A 3 -11.30 2.69 3.44
N GLN A 4 -12.55 3.00 3.10
CA GLN A 4 -12.98 3.36 1.74
C GLN A 4 -12.36 4.67 1.23
N GLU A 5 -12.04 5.61 2.11
CA GLU A 5 -11.39 6.88 1.76
C GLU A 5 -9.87 6.71 1.67
N LEU A 6 -9.33 5.79 2.46
CA LEU A 6 -7.90 5.49 2.51
C LEU A 6 -7.43 4.63 1.35
N LYS A 7 -8.30 3.73 0.86
CA LYS A 7 -7.99 2.87 -0.29
C LYS A 7 -7.48 3.70 -1.49
N PRO A 8 -8.22 4.65 -2.08
CA PRO A 8 -7.72 5.40 -3.23
C PRO A 8 -6.44 6.19 -2.93
N LEU A 9 -6.31 6.77 -1.73
CA LEU A 9 -5.11 7.51 -1.33
C LEU A 9 -3.87 6.62 -1.24
N ILE A 10 -4.01 5.40 -0.71
CA ILE A 10 -2.93 4.40 -0.67
C ILE A 10 -2.50 4.01 -2.08
N ILE A 11 -3.45 3.84 -3.00
CA ILE A 11 -3.18 3.48 -4.39
C ILE A 11 -2.47 4.63 -5.12
N GLU A 12 -2.91 5.87 -4.96
CA GLU A 12 -2.23 7.04 -5.52
C GLU A 12 -0.82 7.19 -4.94
N GLN A 13 -0.67 7.03 -3.62
CA GLN A 13 0.62 7.12 -2.96
C GLN A 13 1.57 6.00 -3.41
N TRP A 14 1.03 4.81 -3.66
CA TRP A 14 1.77 3.70 -4.26
C TRP A 14 2.20 4.00 -5.69
N ASP A 15 1.31 4.53 -6.53
CA ASP A 15 1.62 4.87 -7.93
C ASP A 15 2.75 5.91 -7.99
N GLN A 16 2.72 6.92 -7.11
CA GLN A 16 3.80 7.87 -6.92
C GLN A 16 5.09 7.22 -6.39
N TRP A 17 4.98 6.33 -5.42
CA TRP A 17 6.15 5.64 -4.86
C TRP A 17 6.83 4.75 -5.90
N VAL A 18 6.07 3.97 -6.67
CA VAL A 18 6.59 3.13 -7.77
C VAL A 18 7.34 3.98 -8.80
N GLN A 19 6.88 5.19 -9.11
CA GLN A 19 7.61 6.11 -10.01
C GLN A 19 8.97 6.56 -9.46
N THR A 20 9.14 6.57 -8.15
CA THR A 20 10.44 6.90 -7.52
C THR A 20 11.38 5.69 -7.41
N GLN A 21 10.83 4.48 -7.52
CA GLN A 21 11.59 3.26 -7.44
C GLN A 21 11.97 2.76 -8.85
N PRO A 22 13.10 2.06 -9.01
CA PRO A 22 13.45 1.40 -10.26
C PRO A 22 12.64 0.10 -10.45
N ILE A 23 11.32 0.15 -10.26
CA ILE A 23 10.41 -0.99 -10.41
C ILE A 23 9.77 -0.88 -11.80
N GLU A 24 9.82 -1.95 -12.59
CA GLU A 24 9.08 -1.97 -13.85
C GLU A 24 7.58 -1.95 -13.56
N SER A 25 6.87 -1.00 -14.15
CA SER A 25 5.41 -0.87 -14.03
C SER A 25 4.72 -2.18 -14.42
N GLY A 26 4.11 -2.86 -13.45
CA GLY A 26 3.46 -4.16 -13.63
C GLY A 26 4.24 -5.37 -13.08
N HIS A 27 5.46 -5.17 -12.57
CA HIS A 27 6.28 -6.21 -11.94
C HIS A 27 6.48 -6.01 -10.43
N ALA A 28 5.72 -5.10 -9.82
CA ALA A 28 5.85 -4.86 -8.39
C ALA A 28 5.46 -6.12 -7.61
N SER A 29 6.36 -6.55 -6.73
CA SER A 29 6.24 -7.79 -5.99
C SER A 29 5.64 -7.58 -4.60
N ALA A 30 5.27 -8.66 -3.93
CA ALA A 30 4.91 -8.65 -2.50
C ALA A 30 5.99 -7.99 -1.62
N ARG A 31 7.27 -8.03 -2.05
CA ARG A 31 8.38 -7.40 -1.35
C ARG A 31 8.35 -5.87 -1.49
N ASP A 32 7.97 -5.36 -2.66
CA ASP A 32 7.87 -3.92 -2.92
C ASP A 32 6.70 -3.31 -2.16
N SER A 33 5.55 -4.01 -2.14
CA SER A 33 4.41 -3.61 -1.30
C SER A 33 4.73 -3.64 0.19
N PHE A 34 5.55 -4.60 0.66
CA PHE A 34 6.02 -4.60 2.04
C PHE A 34 6.95 -3.43 2.34
N LYS A 35 7.90 -3.09 1.45
CA LYS A 35 8.76 -1.90 1.60
C LYS A 35 7.94 -0.62 1.69
N PHE A 36 7.01 -0.43 0.76
CA PHE A 36 6.10 0.71 0.77
C PHE A 36 5.31 0.82 2.08
N PHE A 37 4.80 -0.32 2.58
CA PHE A 37 4.11 -0.36 3.86
C PHE A 37 5.01 0.08 5.02
N LEU A 38 6.27 -0.39 5.05
CA LEU A 38 7.23 0.01 6.08
C LEU A 38 7.54 1.51 6.01
N GLU A 39 7.69 2.09 4.81
CA GLU A 39 7.92 3.55 4.69
C GLU A 39 6.72 4.38 5.14
N LEU A 40 5.50 3.92 4.87
CA LEU A 40 4.29 4.55 5.39
C LEU A 40 4.20 4.45 6.93
N GLU A 41 4.65 3.34 7.50
CA GLU A 41 4.66 3.11 8.95
C GLU A 41 5.72 3.96 9.65
N ASP A 42 6.92 4.02 9.08
CA ASP A 42 8.04 4.85 9.53
C ASP A 42 7.70 6.34 9.46
N ALA A 43 7.08 6.79 8.36
CA ALA A 43 6.58 8.16 8.22
C ALA A 43 5.36 8.48 9.10
N GLN A 44 4.86 7.51 9.89
CA GLN A 44 3.62 7.59 10.65
C GLN A 44 2.47 8.17 9.82
N SER A 45 2.40 7.75 8.55
CA SER A 45 1.53 8.38 7.57
C SER A 45 0.06 8.25 8.03
N PRO A 46 -0.74 9.31 7.94
CA PRO A 46 -2.16 9.26 8.29
C PRO A 46 -2.93 8.22 7.47
N LEU A 47 -2.35 7.79 6.34
CA LEU A 47 -2.85 6.69 5.51
C LEU A 47 -2.93 5.35 6.23
N LEU A 48 -2.06 5.12 7.23
CA LEU A 48 -2.08 3.93 8.09
C LEU A 48 -2.83 4.15 9.41
N ASN A 49 -3.47 5.31 9.59
CA ASN A 49 -4.25 5.64 10.78
C ASN A 49 -5.68 5.08 10.73
N PHE A 50 -5.84 3.89 10.16
CA PHE A 50 -7.07 3.10 10.24
C PHE A 50 -6.94 2.04 11.32
N GLN A 51 -8.08 1.66 11.91
CA GLN A 51 -8.12 0.66 12.95
C GLN A 51 -8.16 -0.75 12.31
N PRO A 52 -7.11 -1.56 12.47
CA PRO A 52 -7.14 -2.97 12.07
C PRO A 52 -8.15 -3.69 12.96
N ARG A 53 -9.33 -4.06 12.43
CA ARG A 53 -10.36 -4.83 13.16
C ARG A 53 -9.95 -6.31 13.30
N GLY A 54 -8.77 -6.56 13.89
CA GLY A 54 -8.20 -7.90 14.07
C GLY A 54 -7.45 -8.48 12.85
N ARG A 55 -7.15 -7.65 11.84
CA ARG A 55 -6.38 -8.04 10.65
C ARG A 55 -5.16 -7.12 10.51
N ASP A 56 -3.99 -7.65 10.17
CA ASP A 56 -2.79 -6.84 10.00
C ASP A 56 -3.00 -5.69 9.02
N LYS A 57 -2.52 -4.48 9.38
CA LYS A 57 -2.60 -3.31 8.48
C LYS A 57 -1.92 -3.60 7.15
N TRP A 58 -0.79 -4.31 7.20
CA TRP A 58 -0.10 -4.77 6.00
C TRP A 58 -0.99 -5.67 5.13
N ALA A 59 -1.65 -6.67 5.71
CA ALA A 59 -2.53 -7.57 4.96
C ALA A 59 -3.69 -6.80 4.29
N ILE A 60 -4.18 -5.73 4.93
CA ILE A 60 -5.21 -4.85 4.36
C ILE A 60 -4.66 -4.04 3.18
N VAL A 61 -3.49 -3.42 3.32
CA VAL A 61 -2.84 -2.64 2.25
C VAL A 61 -2.45 -3.53 1.08
N HIS A 62 -1.89 -4.71 1.36
CA HIS A 62 -1.53 -5.71 0.36
C HIS A 62 -2.76 -6.18 -0.43
N ASP A 63 -3.87 -6.46 0.26
CA ASP A 63 -5.15 -6.81 -0.37
C ASP A 63 -5.69 -5.68 -1.27
N TRP A 64 -5.54 -4.41 -0.87
CA TRP A 64 -5.91 -3.27 -1.71
C TRP A 64 -5.06 -3.17 -2.98
N LEU A 65 -3.74 -3.32 -2.85
CA LEU A 65 -2.82 -3.29 -3.98
C LEU A 65 -3.04 -4.46 -4.95
N LEU A 66 -3.33 -5.66 -4.42
CA LEU A 66 -3.70 -6.83 -5.21
C LEU A 66 -5.01 -6.60 -5.99
N ASN A 67 -6.04 -6.08 -5.32
CA ASN A 67 -7.34 -5.81 -5.96
C ASN A 67 -7.23 -4.80 -7.12
N GLU A 68 -6.32 -3.83 -7.04
CA GLU A 68 -6.06 -2.85 -8.10
C GLU A 68 -5.07 -3.33 -9.17
N GLY A 69 -4.61 -4.59 -9.09
CA GLY A 69 -3.62 -5.16 -10.02
C GLY A 69 -2.26 -4.46 -9.96
N ARG A 70 -1.95 -3.81 -8.84
CA ARG A 70 -0.70 -3.06 -8.63
C ARG A 70 0.46 -3.95 -8.19
N VAL A 71 0.16 -5.08 -7.57
CA VAL A 71 1.13 -6.13 -7.25
C VAL A 71 0.66 -7.46 -7.79
N ALA A 72 1.62 -8.29 -8.20
CA ALA A 72 1.36 -9.68 -8.57
C ALA A 72 1.44 -10.57 -7.32
N ASN A 73 0.49 -11.52 -7.21
CA ASN A 73 0.45 -12.54 -6.16
C ASN A 73 1.44 -13.69 -6.43
#